data_AF-A0AAN6H9K1-F1
#
_entry.id   AF-A0AAN6H9K1-F1
#
_cell.length_a   1.000
_cell.length_b   1.000
_cell.length_c   1.000
_cell.angle_alpha   90.00
_cell.angle_beta   90.00
_cell.angle_gamma   90.00
#
_symmetry.space_group_name_H-M   'P 1'
#
loop_
_entity.id
_entity.type
_entity.pdbx_description
1 polymer ?
#
loop_
_entity_poly.entity_id
_entity_poly.type
_entity_poly.pdbx_seq_one_letter_code
_entity_poly.pdbx_strand_id
1 'polypeptide(L)'
;MAAAAMDSSPQNSASTGRSSAVDSALGSLALEDGGSITPIAVHGDLVLRIEHETTGRRVHADFRVSTEALKQHSRYFGRLLEVGRFGEGNEVAARQQVLREQYQDLAEVPSSQLPVITVQDVGRISMVKSLAMLCADFLYILHGKDLQTLPPVANLANLTILADRFDALEVVKSYVGRKKTLRMIDGKTTAKADGALSEERVRQRLLVAIMLEHPSWMEKYSSRLIVKGWVGREADLSSPLWWDLPSRVEEELAYRRECALGTVQSLQSYFLGLYASRERQCKLGYDSSPQCDSFQLGEMVRFFARAGTLKLQGGLIDNSDATEPFPGDVTFLLDTLRQVPEYQIDRHHSHCGIRTRLLPLLDLVAQCLPYIGVCAACWADARVQFAWIDAKKPLLWKRQDFVFRVHGHGNRHADLRAMFTAGERDWGS
;
A
#
# COMPACT_ATOMS: atom_id res chain seq x y z
N MET A 1 -3.62 -79.28 -8.46
CA MET A 1 -4.31 -78.54 -9.54
C MET A 1 -3.85 -77.10 -9.49
N ALA A 2 -3.38 -76.62 -10.65
CA ALA A 2 -2.93 -75.28 -11.07
C ALA A 2 -3.48 -74.06 -10.28
N ALA A 3 -2.83 -72.89 -10.20
CA ALA A 3 -1.74 -72.32 -10.98
C ALA A 3 -0.96 -71.26 -10.15
N ALA A 4 0.27 -71.02 -10.59
CA ALA A 4 1.26 -70.08 -10.08
C ALA A 4 0.96 -68.61 -10.44
N ALA A 5 1.47 -67.69 -9.59
CA ALA A 5 1.71 -66.29 -9.97
C ALA A 5 3.21 -66.11 -10.18
N MET A 6 3.58 -65.77 -11.42
CA MET A 6 4.93 -65.43 -11.85
C MET A 6 5.21 -63.94 -11.70
N ASP A 7 6.47 -63.71 -11.37
CA ASP A 7 7.36 -62.61 -11.71
C ASP A 7 7.08 -61.89 -13.05
N SER A 8 7.33 -60.57 -13.11
CA SER A 8 7.87 -59.88 -14.29
C SER A 8 7.97 -58.36 -14.09
N SER A 9 9.18 -57.84 -14.30
CA SER A 9 9.41 -56.49 -14.81
C SER A 9 8.83 -56.35 -16.23
N PRO A 10 8.54 -55.13 -16.72
CA PRO A 10 9.23 -54.71 -17.95
C PRO A 10 9.52 -53.21 -18.08
N GLN A 11 10.46 -52.92 -18.99
CA GLN A 11 10.80 -51.61 -19.54
C GLN A 11 9.85 -51.15 -20.67
N ASN A 12 9.76 -49.83 -20.82
CA ASN A 12 9.55 -49.00 -22.03
C ASN A 12 8.31 -49.20 -22.94
N SER A 13 7.46 -48.16 -23.04
CA SER A 13 7.30 -47.35 -24.27
C SER A 13 6.23 -46.24 -24.14
N ALA A 14 6.56 -45.13 -24.79
CA ALA A 14 5.79 -43.93 -25.17
C ALA A 14 4.25 -43.88 -24.94
N SER A 15 3.79 -42.81 -24.27
CA SER A 15 2.78 -41.91 -24.85
C SER A 15 2.86 -40.53 -24.18
N THR A 16 3.40 -39.56 -24.91
CA THR A 16 3.35 -38.12 -24.59
C THR A 16 2.08 -37.55 -25.23
N GLY A 17 1.17 -37.01 -24.41
CA GLY A 17 -0.05 -36.42 -24.93
C GLY A 17 -0.97 -35.89 -23.83
N ARG A 18 -0.67 -34.69 -23.32
CA ARG A 18 -1.65 -33.68 -22.90
C ARG A 18 -0.98 -32.30 -22.70
N SER A 19 -0.88 -31.60 -23.83
CA SER A 19 -1.09 -30.15 -23.99
C SER A 19 -2.38 -29.71 -23.26
N SER A 20 -2.64 -28.48 -22.80
CA SER A 20 -1.97 -27.18 -22.71
C SER A 20 -2.91 -26.28 -21.89
N ALA A 21 -2.41 -25.34 -21.08
CA ALA A 21 -3.12 -24.11 -20.70
C ALA A 21 -2.30 -23.12 -19.82
N VAL A 22 -0.96 -23.16 -19.82
CA VAL A 22 -0.19 -22.21 -18.99
C VAL A 22 1.01 -21.53 -19.69
N ASP A 23 1.46 -22.01 -20.86
CA ASP A 23 2.65 -21.44 -21.54
C ASP A 23 2.34 -20.69 -22.85
N SER A 24 1.25 -19.90 -22.89
CA SER A 24 0.99 -19.01 -24.02
C SER A 24 0.42 -17.67 -23.57
N ALA A 25 1.24 -16.90 -22.87
CA ALA A 25 1.05 -15.45 -22.71
C ALA A 25 2.38 -14.66 -22.57
N LEU A 26 3.51 -15.27 -22.97
CA LEU A 26 4.82 -14.62 -23.13
C LEU A 26 5.17 -14.50 -24.63
N GLY A 27 4.16 -14.22 -25.44
CA GLY A 27 4.30 -13.95 -26.86
C GLY A 27 4.75 -12.52 -27.10
N SER A 28 6.01 -12.39 -27.54
CA SER A 28 6.57 -11.22 -28.24
C SER A 28 6.44 -9.88 -27.52
N LEU A 29 7.33 -9.64 -26.54
CA LEU A 29 7.80 -8.29 -26.26
C LEU A 29 8.59 -7.82 -27.48
N ALA A 30 7.91 -7.21 -28.45
CA ALA A 30 8.55 -6.46 -29.52
C ALA A 30 9.28 -5.28 -28.87
N LEU A 31 10.53 -5.53 -28.50
CA LEU A 31 11.52 -4.52 -28.17
C LEU A 31 11.91 -3.86 -29.50
N GLU A 32 11.14 -2.87 -29.92
CA GLU A 32 11.60 -1.94 -30.95
C GLU A 32 12.72 -1.09 -30.35
N ASP A 33 13.94 -1.40 -30.79
CA ASP A 33 15.16 -0.66 -30.51
C ASP A 33 15.43 0.25 -31.72
N GLY A 34 15.54 1.57 -31.49
CA GLY A 34 16.31 2.48 -32.36
C GLY A 34 15.55 3.40 -33.34
N GLY A 35 15.55 4.70 -33.03
CA GLY A 35 15.92 5.72 -34.03
C GLY A 35 14.94 6.86 -34.32
N SER A 36 13.65 6.76 -33.98
CA SER A 36 12.70 7.84 -34.28
C SER A 36 12.56 8.81 -33.11
N ILE A 37 12.87 10.09 -33.37
CA ILE A 37 12.67 11.18 -32.41
C ILE A 37 11.17 11.47 -32.34
N THR A 38 10.55 11.24 -31.19
CA THR A 38 9.11 11.47 -31.00
C THR A 38 8.85 12.98 -30.84
N PRO A 39 8.01 13.61 -31.70
CA PRO A 39 7.78 15.04 -31.64
C PRO A 39 6.73 15.41 -30.59
N ILE A 40 7.16 15.66 -29.35
CA ILE A 40 6.27 16.16 -28.28
C ILE A 40 5.90 17.62 -28.56
N ALA A 41 6.87 18.44 -28.95
CA ALA A 41 6.66 19.80 -29.42
C ALA A 41 7.14 19.90 -30.88
N VAL A 42 6.22 20.18 -31.81
CA VAL A 42 6.55 20.29 -33.26
C VAL A 42 7.62 21.35 -33.48
N HIS A 43 7.51 22.47 -32.75
CA HIS A 43 8.46 23.58 -32.76
C HIS A 43 9.44 23.52 -31.58
N GLY A 44 9.72 22.31 -31.07
CA GLY A 44 10.69 22.12 -30.00
C GLY A 44 12.10 22.50 -30.43
N ASP A 45 12.89 22.97 -29.48
CA ASP A 45 14.24 23.53 -29.65
C ASP A 45 15.34 22.65 -29.00
N LEU A 46 14.95 21.48 -28.50
CA LEU A 46 15.82 20.51 -27.81
C LEU A 46 15.37 19.08 -28.12
N VAL A 47 16.33 18.17 -28.23
CA VAL A 47 16.08 16.72 -28.16
C VAL A 47 16.45 16.23 -26.77
N LEU A 48 15.48 15.70 -26.04
CA LEU A 48 15.69 15.05 -24.75
C LEU A 48 15.77 13.54 -24.96
N ARG A 49 16.92 12.96 -24.66
CA ARG A 49 17.13 11.52 -24.58
C ARG A 49 16.94 11.08 -23.14
N ILE A 50 16.01 10.15 -22.92
CA ILE A 50 15.76 9.56 -21.60
C ILE A 50 16.23 8.12 -21.62
N GLU A 51 17.15 7.78 -20.72
CA GLU A 51 17.74 6.45 -20.60
C GLU A 51 17.39 5.83 -19.25
N HIS A 52 17.02 4.56 -19.26
CA HIS A 52 16.72 3.81 -18.05
C HIS A 52 17.18 2.36 -18.19
N GLU A 53 17.63 1.79 -17.08
CA GLU A 53 17.99 0.39 -17.03
C GLU A 53 16.78 -0.44 -16.64
N THR A 54 16.44 -1.42 -17.47
CA THR A 54 15.35 -2.36 -17.19
C THR A 54 15.88 -3.77 -17.38
N THR A 55 15.84 -4.59 -16.33
CA THR A 55 16.31 -5.99 -16.36
C THR A 55 17.74 -6.15 -16.92
N GLY A 56 18.66 -5.28 -16.51
CA GLY A 56 20.06 -5.32 -16.94
C GLY A 56 20.32 -4.84 -18.38
N ARG A 57 19.30 -4.31 -19.07
CA ARG A 57 19.44 -3.66 -20.39
C ARG A 57 19.10 -2.19 -20.28
N ARG A 58 19.98 -1.35 -20.83
CA ARG A 58 19.74 0.08 -20.98
C ARG A 58 18.82 0.30 -22.18
N VAL A 59 17.65 0.86 -21.93
CA VAL A 59 16.70 1.30 -22.96
C VAL A 59 16.71 2.82 -23.00
N HIS A 60 16.50 3.39 -24.19
CA HIS A 60 16.46 4.83 -24.38
C HIS A 60 15.33 5.25 -25.32
N ALA A 61 14.88 6.49 -25.19
CA ALA A 61 13.93 7.12 -26.08
C ALA A 61 14.24 8.60 -26.26
N ASP A 62 14.09 9.09 -27.49
CA ASP A 62 14.43 10.45 -27.88
C ASP A 62 13.17 11.26 -28.20
N PHE A 63 13.08 12.47 -27.65
CA PHE A 63 11.91 13.33 -27.74
C PHE A 63 12.29 14.74 -28.16
N ARG A 64 11.62 15.29 -29.19
CA ARG A 64 11.72 16.72 -29.51
C ARG A 64 10.78 17.50 -28.60
N VAL A 65 11.33 18.39 -27.79
CA VAL A 65 10.66 19.08 -26.68
C VAL A 65 10.96 20.58 -26.72
N SER A 66 10.14 21.36 -26.02
CA SER A 66 10.35 22.80 -25.79
C SER A 66 11.09 23.01 -24.47
N THR A 67 12.25 23.67 -24.53
CA THR A 67 13.04 24.08 -23.36
C THR A 67 12.22 24.99 -22.46
N GLU A 68 11.42 25.90 -23.03
CA GLU A 68 10.53 26.78 -22.27
C GLU A 68 9.52 26.00 -21.44
N ALA A 69 8.81 25.04 -22.05
CA ALA A 69 7.83 24.21 -21.35
C ALA A 69 8.47 23.35 -20.26
N LEU A 70 9.65 22.78 -20.52
CA LEU A 70 10.40 22.02 -19.51
C LEU A 70 10.78 22.89 -18.31
N LYS A 71 11.36 24.08 -18.54
CA LYS A 71 11.77 25.01 -17.47
C LYS A 71 10.58 25.52 -16.66
N GLN A 72 9.44 25.75 -17.31
CA GLN A 72 8.23 26.24 -16.67
C GLN A 72 7.62 25.21 -15.72
N HIS A 73 7.64 23.93 -16.11
CA HIS A 73 6.87 22.88 -15.45
C HIS A 73 7.69 21.87 -14.66
N SER A 74 9.02 21.96 -14.72
CA SER A 74 9.96 21.13 -13.96
C SER A 74 11.12 21.96 -13.43
N ARG A 75 11.28 21.99 -12.11
CA ARG A 75 12.41 22.68 -11.46
C ARG A 75 13.74 21.99 -11.76
N TYR A 76 13.73 20.68 -11.96
CA TYR A 76 14.89 19.91 -12.38
C TYR A 76 15.42 20.44 -13.73
N PHE A 77 14.57 20.48 -14.76
CA PHE A 77 14.96 20.99 -16.07
C PHE A 77 15.23 22.49 -16.05
N GLY A 78 14.51 23.24 -15.21
CA GLY A 78 14.80 24.64 -14.89
C GLY A 78 16.26 24.88 -14.51
N ARG A 79 16.78 24.08 -13.58
CA ARG A 79 18.18 24.16 -13.12
C ARG A 79 19.16 23.57 -14.14
N LEU A 80 18.87 22.40 -14.71
CA LEU A 80 19.76 21.73 -15.66
C LEU A 80 20.07 22.61 -16.89
N LEU A 81 19.06 23.35 -17.36
CA LEU A 81 19.13 24.19 -18.56
C LEU A 81 19.43 25.67 -18.22
N GLU A 82 19.86 25.96 -16.99
CA GLU A 82 20.25 27.29 -16.55
C GLU A 82 21.67 27.62 -17.04
N VAL A 83 21.79 28.71 -17.81
CA VAL A 83 23.08 29.17 -18.35
C VAL A 83 23.98 29.62 -17.21
N GLY A 84 25.25 29.22 -17.25
CA GLY A 84 26.26 29.55 -16.24
C GLY A 84 26.29 28.62 -15.02
N ARG A 85 25.37 27.64 -14.92
CA ARG A 85 25.30 26.72 -13.78
C ARG A 85 25.77 25.30 -14.09
N PHE A 86 25.29 24.74 -15.20
CA PHE A 86 25.64 23.40 -15.66
C PHE A 86 26.16 23.43 -17.09
N GLY A 87 27.00 22.46 -17.45
CA GLY A 87 27.60 22.37 -18.78
C GLY A 87 26.54 22.20 -19.86
N GLU A 88 25.54 21.38 -19.59
CA GLU A 88 24.41 21.07 -20.46
C GLU A 88 23.64 22.34 -20.87
N GLY A 89 23.35 23.22 -19.91
CA GLY A 89 22.67 24.50 -20.20
C GLY A 89 23.48 25.42 -21.10
N ASN A 90 24.80 25.48 -20.91
CA ASN A 90 25.70 26.28 -21.74
C ASN A 90 25.83 25.70 -23.16
N GLU A 91 25.95 24.37 -23.27
CA GLU A 91 26.04 23.66 -24.54
C GLU A 91 24.77 23.84 -25.38
N VAL A 92 23.59 23.72 -24.75
CA VAL A 92 22.31 23.99 -25.41
C VAL A 92 22.26 25.44 -25.91
N ALA A 93 22.58 26.42 -25.06
CA ALA A 93 22.52 27.82 -25.43
C ALA A 93 23.48 28.16 -26.59
N ALA A 94 24.71 27.66 -26.54
CA ALA A 94 25.70 27.86 -27.60
C ALA A 94 25.24 27.22 -28.92
N ARG A 95 24.71 25.99 -28.87
CA ARG A 95 24.22 25.30 -30.07
C ARG A 95 22.99 25.99 -30.66
N GLN A 96 22.07 26.45 -29.82
CA GLN A 96 20.90 27.21 -30.26
C GLN A 96 21.29 28.54 -30.92
N GLN A 97 22.34 29.21 -30.42
CA GLN A 97 22.85 30.42 -31.05
C GLN A 97 23.36 30.15 -32.46
N VAL A 98 24.16 29.10 -32.66
CA VAL A 98 24.64 28.68 -33.98
C VAL A 98 23.47 28.34 -34.92
N LEU A 99 22.44 27.66 -34.42
CA LEU A 99 21.28 27.30 -35.24
C LEU A 99 20.45 28.52 -35.66
N ARG A 100 20.35 29.56 -34.83
CA ARG A 100 19.67 30.83 -35.18
C ARG A 100 20.39 31.62 -36.27
N GLU A 101 21.68 31.39 -36.47
CA GLU A 101 22.42 31.98 -37.59
C GLU A 101 22.14 31.25 -38.91
N GLN A 102 21.80 29.96 -38.83
CA GLN A 102 21.56 29.09 -39.99
C GLN A 102 20.09 29.02 -40.40
N TYR A 103 19.18 29.15 -39.44
CA TYR A 103 17.74 29.02 -39.61
C TYR A 103 17.04 30.27 -39.09
N GLN A 104 16.07 30.77 -39.85
CA GLN A 104 15.29 31.94 -39.48
C GLN A 104 14.38 31.66 -38.26
N ASP A 105 13.91 30.42 -38.13
CA ASP A 105 13.13 29.92 -37.00
C ASP A 105 13.68 28.57 -36.53
N LEU A 106 13.87 28.42 -35.21
CA LEU A 106 14.27 27.15 -34.58
C LEU A 106 13.22 26.04 -34.77
N ALA A 107 11.97 26.41 -35.06
CA ALA A 107 10.92 25.50 -35.45
C ALA A 107 11.26 24.65 -36.68
N GLU A 108 11.98 25.22 -37.65
CA GLU A 108 12.28 24.59 -38.95
C GLU A 108 13.50 23.67 -38.90
N VAL A 109 14.25 23.70 -37.79
CA VAL A 109 15.46 22.90 -37.62
C VAL A 109 15.10 21.41 -37.61
N PRO A 110 15.77 20.58 -38.43
CA PRO A 110 15.61 19.13 -38.37
C PRO A 110 16.02 18.59 -36.99
N SER A 111 15.27 17.63 -36.45
CA SER A 111 15.51 17.09 -35.10
C SER A 111 16.93 16.51 -34.92
N SER A 112 17.59 16.08 -36.00
CA SER A 112 18.97 15.56 -35.98
C SER A 112 20.05 16.63 -35.74
N GLN A 113 19.72 17.92 -35.91
CA GLN A 113 20.67 19.03 -35.73
C GLN A 113 20.48 19.78 -34.41
N LEU A 114 19.33 19.57 -33.75
CA LEU A 114 19.02 20.15 -32.45
C LEU A 114 20.02 19.69 -31.38
N PRO A 115 20.26 20.51 -30.34
CA PRO A 115 21.03 20.06 -29.19
C PRO A 115 20.35 18.86 -28.54
N VAL A 116 21.17 17.91 -28.06
CA VAL A 116 20.70 16.69 -27.40
C VAL A 116 21.14 16.71 -25.95
N ILE A 117 20.21 16.51 -25.01
CA ILE A 117 20.52 16.27 -23.60
C ILE A 117 20.09 14.86 -23.23
N THR A 118 20.97 14.16 -22.54
CA THR A 118 20.70 12.81 -22.02
C THR A 118 20.44 12.88 -20.52
N VAL A 119 19.27 12.42 -20.10
CA VAL A 119 18.97 12.16 -18.68
C VAL A 119 18.94 10.66 -18.43
N GLN A 120 19.54 10.26 -17.31
CA GLN A 120 19.63 8.86 -16.90
C GLN A 120 18.75 8.64 -15.67
N ASP A 121 18.20 7.43 -15.58
CA ASP A 121 17.45 6.94 -14.44
C ASP A 121 16.20 7.77 -14.10
N VAL A 122 15.06 7.22 -14.55
CA VAL A 122 13.71 7.77 -14.31
C VAL A 122 13.13 7.45 -12.92
N GLY A 123 13.93 6.86 -12.04
CA GLY A 123 13.54 6.47 -10.69
C GLY A 123 13.10 5.01 -10.58
N ARG A 124 12.65 4.63 -9.39
CA ARG A 124 12.23 3.25 -9.04
C ARG A 124 10.84 2.92 -9.61
N ILE A 125 10.74 2.75 -10.93
CA ILE A 125 9.51 2.35 -11.62
C ILE A 125 9.43 0.83 -11.80
N SER A 126 8.23 0.30 -12.08
CA SER A 126 8.11 -1.10 -12.51
C SER A 126 8.51 -1.29 -13.96
N MET A 127 8.63 -2.56 -14.36
CA MET A 127 8.63 -2.90 -15.77
C MET A 127 7.37 -2.34 -16.45
N VAL A 128 7.60 -1.69 -17.59
CA VAL A 128 6.56 -1.11 -18.45
C VAL A 128 6.66 -1.72 -19.84
N LYS A 129 5.53 -1.76 -20.56
CA LYS A 129 5.50 -2.26 -21.94
C LYS A 129 6.37 -1.43 -22.88
N SER A 130 6.42 -0.12 -22.66
CA SER A 130 7.23 0.82 -23.43
C SER A 130 7.62 1.99 -22.54
N LEU A 131 8.93 2.16 -22.32
CA LEU A 131 9.47 3.34 -21.65
C LEU A 131 9.15 4.60 -22.48
N ALA A 132 9.25 4.49 -23.81
CA ALA A 132 8.98 5.60 -24.71
C ALA A 132 7.57 6.17 -24.53
N MET A 133 6.55 5.31 -24.41
CA MET A 133 5.17 5.75 -24.18
C MET A 133 4.96 6.39 -22.81
N LEU A 134 5.56 5.84 -21.75
CA LEU A 134 5.48 6.43 -20.41
C LEU A 134 6.09 7.83 -20.37
N CYS A 135 7.29 7.95 -20.94
CA CYS A 135 8.00 9.23 -21.05
C CYS A 135 7.25 10.22 -21.95
N ALA A 136 6.67 9.75 -23.07
CA ALA A 136 5.85 10.58 -23.93
C ALA A 136 4.64 11.14 -23.18
N ASP A 137 3.91 10.32 -22.43
CA ASP A 137 2.76 10.76 -21.62
C ASP A 137 3.16 11.85 -20.61
N PHE A 138 4.28 11.65 -19.91
CA PHE A 138 4.82 12.65 -18.99
C PHE A 138 5.18 13.97 -19.69
N LEU A 139 5.90 13.88 -20.82
CA LEU A 139 6.29 15.06 -21.59
C LEU A 139 5.08 15.75 -22.21
N TYR A 140 4.05 15.04 -22.65
CA TYR A 140 2.80 15.63 -23.11
C TYR A 140 2.15 16.47 -22.00
N ILE A 141 2.09 15.94 -20.77
CA ILE A 141 1.56 16.67 -19.62
C ILE A 141 2.39 17.94 -19.34
N LEU A 142 3.73 17.85 -19.37
CA LEU A 142 4.61 19.03 -19.21
C LEU A 142 4.42 20.08 -20.30
N HIS A 143 3.99 19.68 -21.49
CA HIS A 143 3.72 20.60 -22.59
C HIS A 143 2.25 21.05 -22.65
N GLY A 144 1.47 20.79 -21.60
CA GLY A 144 0.05 21.16 -21.53
C GLY A 144 -0.84 20.39 -22.51
N LYS A 145 -0.34 19.28 -23.09
CA LYS A 145 -1.08 18.43 -24.03
C LYS A 145 -1.85 17.35 -23.29
N ASP A 146 -2.93 16.90 -23.91
CA ASP A 146 -3.77 15.85 -23.36
C ASP A 146 -3.30 14.47 -23.81
N LEU A 147 -3.42 13.49 -22.89
CA LEU A 147 -3.16 12.09 -23.19
C LEU A 147 -4.27 11.52 -24.08
N GLN A 148 -3.89 10.64 -25.01
CA GLN A 148 -4.84 9.99 -25.93
C GLN A 148 -5.79 9.04 -25.21
N THR A 149 -5.29 8.33 -24.19
CA THR A 149 -6.06 7.34 -23.43
C THR A 149 -5.88 7.56 -21.93
N LEU A 150 -6.86 7.10 -21.16
CA LEU A 150 -6.74 7.08 -19.70
C LEU A 150 -5.65 6.08 -19.30
N PRO A 151 -4.55 6.51 -18.65
CA PRO A 151 -3.48 5.59 -18.29
C PRO A 151 -3.99 4.54 -17.28
N PRO A 152 -3.58 3.27 -17.42
CA PRO A 152 -3.78 2.27 -16.38
C PRO A 152 -3.17 2.71 -15.06
N VAL A 153 -3.71 2.25 -13.93
CA VAL A 153 -3.23 2.61 -12.58
C VAL A 153 -1.73 2.38 -12.41
N ALA A 154 -1.18 1.30 -12.98
CA ALA A 154 0.26 1.02 -12.96
C ALA A 154 1.07 2.12 -13.65
N ASN A 155 0.64 2.54 -14.85
CA ASN A 155 1.31 3.61 -15.60
C ASN A 155 1.15 4.95 -14.89
N LEU A 156 -0.02 5.22 -14.27
CA LEU A 156 -0.23 6.43 -13.49
C LEU A 156 0.71 6.47 -12.26
N ALA A 157 0.93 5.35 -11.58
CA ALA A 157 1.89 5.25 -10.49
C ALA A 157 3.33 5.47 -10.97
N ASN A 158 3.73 4.84 -12.08
CA ASN A 158 5.06 5.06 -12.69
C ASN A 158 5.24 6.51 -13.16
N LEU A 159 4.21 7.13 -13.74
CA LEU A 159 4.24 8.53 -14.16
C LEU A 159 4.37 9.47 -12.96
N THR A 160 3.79 9.11 -11.83
CA THR A 160 3.92 9.88 -10.58
C THR A 160 5.36 9.80 -10.04
N ILE A 161 5.99 8.62 -10.10
CA ILE A 161 7.42 8.45 -9.73
C ILE A 161 8.32 9.26 -10.66
N LEU A 162 8.05 9.21 -11.97
CA LEU A 162 8.76 9.99 -12.99
C LEU A 162 8.65 11.51 -12.73
N ALA A 163 7.45 11.97 -12.37
CA ALA A 163 7.19 13.36 -12.08
C ALA A 163 7.87 13.83 -10.78
N ASP A 164 7.94 12.99 -9.76
CA ASP A 164 8.72 13.25 -8.54
C ASP A 164 10.22 13.35 -8.87
N ARG A 165 10.74 12.38 -9.63
CA ARG A 165 12.15 12.34 -10.07
C ARG A 165 12.59 13.63 -10.78
N PHE A 166 11.71 14.20 -11.60
CA PHE A 166 11.97 15.43 -12.34
C PHE A 166 11.37 16.69 -11.70
N ASP A 167 11.01 16.67 -10.41
CA ASP A 167 10.46 17.81 -9.67
C ASP A 167 9.34 18.54 -10.44
N ALA A 168 8.34 17.76 -10.84
CA ALA A 168 7.22 18.14 -11.71
C ALA A 168 5.86 17.57 -11.25
N LEU A 169 5.75 17.14 -9.99
CA LEU A 169 4.52 16.57 -9.43
C LEU A 169 3.31 17.52 -9.54
N GLU A 170 3.50 18.83 -9.31
CA GLU A 170 2.40 19.81 -9.32
C GLU A 170 1.67 19.89 -10.66
N VAL A 171 2.39 19.74 -11.76
CA VAL A 171 1.81 19.80 -13.11
C VAL A 171 1.03 18.53 -13.42
N VAL A 172 1.55 17.38 -13.00
CA VAL A 172 0.84 16.10 -13.09
C VAL A 172 -0.41 16.09 -12.20
N LYS A 173 -0.31 16.56 -10.96
CA LYS A 173 -1.43 16.71 -10.02
C LYS A 173 -2.52 17.61 -10.61
N SER A 174 -2.15 18.77 -11.14
CA SER A 174 -3.05 19.70 -11.82
C SER A 174 -3.74 19.06 -13.03
N TYR A 175 -2.99 18.31 -13.85
CA TYR A 175 -3.52 17.58 -14.99
C TYR A 175 -4.54 16.51 -14.56
N VAL A 176 -4.18 15.65 -13.61
CA VAL A 176 -5.01 14.57 -13.06
C VAL A 176 -6.30 15.12 -12.45
N GLY A 177 -6.21 16.25 -11.74
CA GLY A 177 -7.36 16.97 -11.19
C GLY A 177 -8.28 17.52 -12.27
N ARG A 178 -7.73 18.28 -13.23
CA ARG A 178 -8.47 18.85 -14.37
C ARG A 178 -9.19 17.79 -15.20
N LYS A 179 -8.52 16.67 -15.47
CA LYS A 179 -9.09 15.54 -16.24
C LYS A 179 -9.95 14.60 -15.41
N LYS A 180 -10.04 14.81 -14.08
CA LYS A 180 -10.79 13.94 -13.16
C LYS A 180 -10.38 12.47 -13.29
N THR A 181 -9.11 12.21 -13.62
CA THR A 181 -8.56 10.87 -13.93
C THR A 181 -8.89 9.86 -12.84
N LEU A 182 -8.68 10.20 -11.56
CA LEU A 182 -8.94 9.30 -10.43
C LEU A 182 -10.43 9.00 -10.27
N ARG A 183 -11.31 10.00 -10.47
CA ARG A 183 -12.77 9.78 -10.45
C ARG A 183 -13.22 8.86 -11.58
N MET A 184 -12.61 8.95 -12.76
CA MET A 184 -12.89 8.04 -13.87
C MET A 184 -12.44 6.61 -13.57
N ILE A 185 -11.30 6.44 -12.88
CA ILE A 185 -10.84 5.12 -12.43
C ILE A 185 -11.82 4.52 -11.41
N ASP A 186 -12.26 5.31 -10.43
CA ASP A 186 -13.25 4.88 -9.45
C ASP A 186 -14.59 4.52 -10.11
N GLY A 187 -15.08 5.35 -11.04
CA GLY A 187 -16.32 5.08 -11.76
C GLY A 187 -16.29 3.79 -12.60
N LYS A 188 -15.10 3.34 -13.02
CA LYS A 188 -14.90 2.06 -13.71
C LYS A 188 -14.65 0.88 -12.76
N THR A 189 -14.35 1.13 -11.49
CA THR A 189 -14.02 0.09 -10.51
C THR A 189 -15.27 -0.27 -9.69
N THR A 190 -15.88 -1.42 -9.97
CA THR A 190 -17.00 -1.92 -9.17
C THR A 190 -16.55 -2.29 -7.75
N ALA A 191 -17.47 -2.31 -6.77
CA ALA A 191 -17.15 -2.71 -5.39
C ALA A 191 -16.53 -4.12 -5.32
N LYS A 192 -17.01 -5.06 -6.14
CA LYS A 192 -16.44 -6.41 -6.24
C LYS A 192 -15.01 -6.38 -6.79
N ALA A 193 -14.77 -5.61 -7.86
CA ALA A 193 -13.44 -5.47 -8.45
C ALA A 193 -12.46 -4.78 -7.48
N ASP A 194 -12.94 -3.76 -6.76
CA ASP A 194 -12.16 -3.08 -5.73
C ASP A 194 -11.79 -4.04 -4.61
N GLY A 195 -12.75 -4.83 -4.09
CA GLY A 195 -12.50 -5.85 -3.07
C GLY A 195 -11.46 -6.91 -3.51
N ALA A 196 -11.36 -7.20 -4.81
CA ALA A 196 -10.44 -8.19 -5.36
C ALA A 196 -9.03 -7.65 -5.73
N LEU A 197 -8.73 -6.37 -5.49
CA LEU A 197 -7.42 -5.80 -5.78
C LEU A 197 -6.29 -6.52 -5.01
N SER A 198 -5.20 -6.81 -5.71
CA SER A 198 -3.95 -7.32 -5.13
C SER A 198 -3.24 -6.26 -4.28
N GLU A 199 -2.31 -6.71 -3.43
CA GLU A 199 -1.45 -5.82 -2.64
C GLU A 199 -0.76 -4.77 -3.53
N GLU A 200 -0.14 -5.20 -4.64
CA GLU A 200 0.55 -4.30 -5.56
C GLU A 200 -0.37 -3.19 -6.11
N ARG A 201 -1.61 -3.54 -6.49
CA ARG A 201 -2.57 -2.56 -7.01
C ARG A 201 -3.03 -1.58 -5.93
N VAL A 202 -3.19 -2.05 -4.69
CA VAL A 202 -3.51 -1.21 -3.53
C VAL A 202 -2.35 -0.25 -3.23
N ARG A 203 -1.11 -0.75 -3.23
CA ARG A 203 0.11 0.04 -3.05
C ARG A 203 0.28 1.11 -4.14
N GLN A 204 0.04 0.76 -5.41
CA GLN A 204 0.06 1.73 -6.52
C GLN A 204 -0.98 2.84 -6.35
N ARG A 205 -2.23 2.50 -6.00
CA ARG A 205 -3.26 3.52 -5.73
C ARG A 205 -2.88 4.39 -4.54
N LEU A 206 -2.31 3.81 -3.49
CA LEU A 206 -1.87 4.56 -2.32
C LEU A 206 -0.69 5.50 -2.64
N LEU A 207 0.31 5.06 -3.41
CA LEU A 207 1.40 5.93 -3.85
C LEU A 207 0.88 7.14 -4.63
N VAL A 208 0.00 6.90 -5.61
CA VAL A 208 -0.66 7.98 -6.37
C VAL A 208 -1.42 8.92 -5.43
N ALA A 209 -2.09 8.38 -4.41
CA ALA A 209 -2.84 9.18 -3.45
C ALA A 209 -1.96 10.05 -2.55
N ILE A 210 -0.78 9.55 -2.15
CA ILE A 210 0.18 10.31 -1.35
C ILE A 210 0.77 11.43 -2.20
N MET A 211 1.29 11.11 -3.38
CA MET A 211 2.05 12.04 -4.21
C MET A 211 1.19 13.07 -4.94
N LEU A 212 -0.06 12.72 -5.27
CA LEU A 212 -1.02 13.63 -5.93
C LEU A 212 -2.10 14.16 -4.98
N GLU A 213 -1.95 13.92 -3.67
CA GLU A 213 -2.86 14.37 -2.60
C GLU A 213 -4.33 14.02 -2.88
N HIS A 214 -4.64 12.72 -3.03
CA HIS A 214 -5.99 12.24 -3.23
C HIS A 214 -6.58 11.63 -1.94
N PRO A 215 -7.41 12.36 -1.16
CA PRO A 215 -7.75 11.96 0.20
C PRO A 215 -8.49 10.63 0.31
N SER A 216 -9.44 10.36 -0.59
CA SER A 216 -10.27 9.15 -0.56
C SER A 216 -9.46 7.88 -0.76
N TRP A 217 -8.46 7.91 -1.64
CA TRP A 217 -7.58 6.76 -1.84
C TRP A 217 -6.58 6.62 -0.70
N MET A 218 -6.08 7.73 -0.15
CA MET A 218 -5.11 7.70 0.94
C MET A 218 -5.70 6.97 2.16
N GLU A 219 -6.88 7.38 2.63
CA GLU A 219 -7.54 6.76 3.79
C GLU A 219 -7.93 5.30 3.52
N LYS A 220 -8.60 5.06 2.39
CA LYS A 220 -9.14 3.75 2.04
C LYS A 220 -8.05 2.68 1.88
N TYR A 221 -7.01 2.99 1.10
CA TYR A 221 -5.98 2.00 0.77
C TYR A 221 -4.94 1.84 1.86
N SER A 222 -4.67 2.88 2.66
CA SER A 222 -3.87 2.72 3.88
C SER A 222 -4.57 1.84 4.92
N SER A 223 -5.86 2.08 5.21
CA SER A 223 -6.66 1.21 6.10
C SER A 223 -6.62 -0.24 5.61
N ARG A 224 -6.78 -0.46 4.30
CA ARG A 224 -6.74 -1.80 3.73
C ARG A 224 -5.39 -2.50 3.89
N LEU A 225 -4.26 -1.80 3.66
CA LEU A 225 -2.94 -2.39 3.87
C LEU A 225 -2.74 -2.81 5.33
N ILE A 226 -3.17 -1.96 6.27
CA ILE A 226 -3.12 -2.24 7.71
C ILE A 226 -3.98 -3.46 8.03
N VAL A 227 -5.25 -3.47 7.62
CA VAL A 227 -6.18 -4.57 7.95
C VAL A 227 -5.73 -5.90 7.34
N LYS A 228 -5.23 -5.91 6.10
CA LYS A 228 -4.80 -7.12 5.39
C LYS A 228 -3.46 -7.70 5.85
N GLY A 229 -2.68 -6.96 6.65
CA GLY A 229 -1.34 -7.40 7.05
C GLY A 229 -0.30 -7.28 5.93
N TRP A 230 -0.49 -6.33 5.02
CA TRP A 230 0.39 -6.10 3.86
C TRP A 230 1.45 -5.02 4.14
N VAL A 231 1.91 -4.91 5.39
CA VAL A 231 2.78 -3.82 5.88
C VAL A 231 3.91 -4.40 6.74
N GLY A 232 4.96 -3.62 6.97
CA GLY A 232 6.07 -3.99 7.86
C GLY A 232 7.05 -5.00 7.25
N ARG A 233 7.05 -5.15 5.92
CA ARG A 233 8.03 -5.96 5.20
C ARG A 233 9.13 -5.08 4.66
N GLU A 234 10.37 -5.55 4.73
CA GLU A 234 11.48 -4.87 4.06
C GLU A 234 11.31 -4.99 2.54
N ALA A 235 11.38 -3.85 1.86
CA ALA A 235 11.33 -3.78 0.41
C ALA A 235 12.74 -3.80 -0.17
N ASP A 236 12.91 -4.50 -1.28
CA ASP A 236 14.15 -4.40 -2.06
C ASP A 236 14.28 -3.00 -2.66
N LEU A 237 15.46 -2.41 -2.59
CA LEU A 237 15.80 -1.13 -3.20
C LEU A 237 15.59 -1.13 -4.72
N SER A 238 15.69 -2.30 -5.37
CA SER A 238 15.38 -2.45 -6.79
C SER A 238 13.88 -2.44 -7.10
N SER A 239 13.03 -2.66 -6.09
CA SER A 239 11.59 -2.69 -6.27
C SER A 239 11.03 -1.28 -6.54
N PRO A 240 9.90 -1.19 -7.27
CA PRO A 240 9.22 0.07 -7.49
C PRO A 240 8.87 0.82 -6.21
N LEU A 241 8.83 2.14 -6.26
CA LEU A 241 8.67 3.02 -5.08
C LEU A 241 7.41 2.70 -4.24
N TRP A 242 6.35 2.15 -4.80
CA TRP A 242 5.15 1.81 -4.02
C TRP A 242 5.33 0.64 -3.04
N TRP A 243 6.43 -0.10 -3.12
CA TRP A 243 6.81 -1.09 -2.12
C TRP A 243 7.44 -0.47 -0.88
N ASP A 244 7.90 0.78 -0.98
CA ASP A 244 8.53 1.57 0.07
C ASP A 244 7.93 2.98 0.06
N LEU A 245 6.73 3.10 0.64
CA LEU A 245 5.92 4.31 0.49
C LEU A 245 6.61 5.54 1.12
N PRO A 246 6.66 6.67 0.39
CA PRO A 246 7.43 7.84 0.81
C PRO A 246 6.85 8.53 2.05
N SER A 247 7.55 9.55 2.55
CA SER A 247 7.13 10.37 3.69
C SER A 247 6.99 9.61 5.02
N ARG A 248 7.69 8.49 5.20
CA ARG A 248 7.53 7.53 6.34
C ARG A 248 6.10 7.01 6.50
N VAL A 249 5.32 6.98 5.42
CA VAL A 249 3.98 6.38 5.46
C VAL A 249 4.10 4.88 5.72
N GLU A 250 5.07 4.19 5.12
CA GLU A 250 5.27 2.75 5.34
C GLU A 250 5.46 2.40 6.82
N GLU A 251 6.36 3.12 7.53
CA GLU A 251 6.59 2.98 8.98
C GLU A 251 5.30 3.19 9.79
N GLU A 252 4.54 4.24 9.45
CA GLU A 252 3.28 4.55 10.12
C GLU A 252 2.24 3.44 9.92
N LEU A 253 2.12 2.87 8.71
CA LEU A 253 1.18 1.77 8.47
C LEU A 253 1.56 0.51 9.25
N ALA A 254 2.85 0.17 9.32
CA ALA A 254 3.35 -0.93 10.13
C ALA A 254 3.05 -0.70 11.62
N TYR A 255 3.31 0.49 12.13
CA TYR A 255 3.02 0.82 13.52
C TYR A 255 1.52 0.76 13.86
N ARG A 256 0.66 1.25 12.95
CA ARG A 256 -0.81 1.14 13.11
C ARG A 256 -1.29 -0.31 13.11
N ARG A 257 -0.67 -1.18 12.30
CA ARG A 257 -0.94 -2.63 12.28
C ARG A 257 -0.65 -3.26 13.63
N GLU A 258 0.51 -2.97 14.21
CA GLU A 258 0.89 -3.46 15.54
C GLU A 258 -0.10 -2.99 16.60
N CYS A 259 -0.49 -1.72 16.58
CA CYS A 259 -1.49 -1.16 17.49
C CYS A 259 -2.86 -1.86 17.35
N ALA A 260 -3.28 -2.17 16.12
CA ALA A 260 -4.51 -2.91 15.86
C ALA A 260 -4.44 -4.34 16.43
N LEU A 261 -3.33 -5.06 16.23
CA LEU A 261 -3.12 -6.39 16.84
C LEU A 261 -3.08 -6.32 18.36
N GLY A 262 -2.32 -5.38 18.92
CA GLY A 262 -2.24 -5.17 20.37
C GLY A 262 -3.59 -4.84 20.98
N THR A 263 -4.46 -4.14 20.26
CA THR A 263 -5.84 -3.88 20.70
C THR A 263 -6.65 -5.17 20.77
N VAL A 264 -6.60 -6.02 19.74
CA VAL A 264 -7.27 -7.34 19.75
C VAL A 264 -6.70 -8.24 20.86
N GLN A 265 -5.38 -8.28 21.02
CA GLN A 265 -4.72 -9.05 22.07
C GLN A 265 -5.14 -8.57 23.47
N SER A 266 -5.26 -7.25 23.68
CA SER A 266 -5.68 -6.69 24.97
C SER A 266 -7.10 -7.11 25.37
N LEU A 267 -7.99 -7.39 24.41
CA LEU A 267 -9.31 -7.96 24.71
C LEU A 267 -9.19 -9.37 25.32
N GLN A 268 -8.30 -10.18 24.77
CA GLN A 268 -8.06 -11.54 25.27
C GLN A 268 -7.45 -11.49 26.66
N SER A 269 -6.44 -10.63 26.85
CA SER A 269 -5.81 -10.37 28.15
C SER A 269 -6.83 -9.89 29.19
N TYR A 270 -7.74 -8.99 28.81
CA TYR A 270 -8.80 -8.51 29.69
C TYR A 270 -9.69 -9.64 30.17
N PHE A 271 -10.23 -10.48 29.27
CA PHE A 271 -11.09 -11.58 29.71
C PHE A 271 -10.32 -12.62 30.52
N LEU A 272 -9.10 -13.00 30.11
CA LEU A 272 -8.27 -13.95 30.86
C LEU A 272 -7.98 -13.42 32.27
N GLY A 273 -7.57 -12.16 32.38
CA GLY A 273 -7.31 -11.51 33.67
C GLY A 273 -8.56 -11.44 34.55
N LEU A 274 -9.71 -11.14 33.95
CA LEU A 274 -10.98 -11.04 34.65
C LEU A 274 -11.42 -12.38 35.28
N TYR A 275 -11.34 -13.49 34.54
CA TYR A 275 -11.72 -14.82 35.02
C TYR A 275 -10.61 -15.53 35.83
N ALA A 276 -9.35 -15.07 35.73
CA ALA A 276 -8.26 -15.48 36.60
C ALA A 276 -8.18 -14.64 37.89
N SER A 277 -8.95 -13.56 37.99
CA SER A 277 -8.99 -12.71 39.18
C SER A 277 -9.66 -13.40 40.36
N ARG A 278 -9.53 -12.80 41.55
CA ARG A 278 -10.24 -13.25 42.75
C ARG A 278 -11.70 -12.78 42.78
N GLU A 279 -12.11 -11.93 41.84
CA GLU A 279 -13.47 -11.40 41.78
C GLU A 279 -14.39 -12.32 41.00
N ARG A 280 -15.47 -12.77 41.65
CA ARG A 280 -16.43 -13.67 41.04
C ARG A 280 -17.13 -13.02 39.84
N GLN A 281 -17.04 -13.66 38.69
CA GLN A 281 -17.69 -13.23 37.45
C GLN A 281 -19.07 -13.86 37.30
N CYS A 282 -19.22 -15.11 37.74
CA CYS A 282 -20.51 -15.78 37.85
C CYS A 282 -21.40 -15.08 38.89
N LYS A 283 -22.32 -14.24 38.40
CA LYS A 283 -23.32 -13.53 39.22
C LYS A 283 -24.72 -13.95 38.78
N LEU A 284 -25.22 -15.05 39.33
CA LEU A 284 -26.62 -15.46 39.23
C LEU A 284 -27.36 -15.13 40.52
N GLY A 285 -28.64 -14.82 40.41
CA GLY A 285 -29.47 -14.33 41.51
C GLY A 285 -29.73 -15.31 42.67
N TYR A 286 -29.30 -16.58 42.55
CA TYR A 286 -29.49 -17.59 43.60
C TYR A 286 -28.19 -18.22 44.11
N ASP A 287 -27.13 -18.33 43.30
CA ASP A 287 -25.80 -18.75 43.75
C ASP A 287 -24.69 -18.31 42.78
N SER A 288 -23.55 -17.87 43.31
CA SER A 288 -22.32 -17.63 42.55
C SER A 288 -21.41 -18.87 42.64
N SER A 289 -20.90 -19.36 41.51
CA SER A 289 -20.10 -20.59 41.47
C SER A 289 -18.64 -20.32 41.07
N PRO A 290 -17.64 -20.54 41.96
CA PRO A 290 -16.22 -20.47 41.58
C PRO A 290 -15.84 -21.58 40.59
N GLN A 291 -16.55 -22.70 40.58
CA GLN A 291 -16.38 -23.77 39.60
C GLN A 291 -16.79 -23.30 38.21
N CYS A 292 -17.83 -22.47 38.10
CA CYS A 292 -18.22 -21.86 36.83
C CYS A 292 -17.12 -20.95 36.29
N ASP A 293 -16.55 -20.06 37.11
CA ASP A 293 -15.47 -19.15 36.68
C ASP A 293 -14.23 -19.94 36.21
N SER A 294 -13.83 -20.98 36.94
CA SER A 294 -12.71 -21.87 36.58
C SER A 294 -12.98 -22.63 35.27
N PHE A 295 -14.21 -23.12 35.09
CA PHE A 295 -14.64 -23.77 33.86
C PHE A 295 -14.55 -22.79 32.68
N GLN A 296 -15.10 -21.58 32.80
CA GLN A 296 -15.04 -20.57 31.74
C GLN A 296 -13.60 -20.20 31.38
N LEU A 297 -12.73 -20.03 32.37
CA LEU A 297 -11.30 -19.76 32.14
C LEU A 297 -10.64 -20.89 31.33
N GLY A 298 -10.90 -22.15 31.66
CA GLY A 298 -10.40 -23.30 30.92
C GLY A 298 -10.91 -23.37 29.48
N GLU A 299 -12.21 -23.12 29.28
CA GLU A 299 -12.83 -23.05 27.95
C GLU A 299 -12.24 -21.92 27.11
N MET A 300 -12.00 -20.74 27.70
CA MET A 300 -11.37 -19.59 27.03
C MET A 300 -9.96 -19.90 26.56
N VAL A 301 -9.12 -20.45 27.45
CA VAL A 301 -7.75 -20.84 27.12
C VAL A 301 -7.77 -21.84 25.97
N ARG A 302 -8.65 -22.85 26.02
CA ARG A 302 -8.79 -23.85 24.95
C ARG A 302 -9.23 -23.22 23.63
N PHE A 303 -10.19 -22.30 23.68
CA PHE A 303 -10.68 -21.60 22.50
C PHE A 303 -9.60 -20.72 21.86
N PHE A 304 -8.95 -19.84 22.61
CA PHE A 304 -7.93 -18.94 22.08
C PHE A 304 -6.69 -19.68 21.57
N ALA A 305 -6.29 -20.76 22.24
CA ALA A 305 -5.22 -21.63 21.76
C ALA A 305 -5.59 -22.30 20.43
N ARG A 306 -6.82 -22.84 20.32
CA ARG A 306 -7.32 -23.43 19.06
C ARG A 306 -7.45 -22.41 17.93
N ALA A 307 -7.82 -21.18 18.26
CA ALA A 307 -7.88 -20.07 17.32
C ALA A 307 -6.49 -19.54 16.90
N GLY A 308 -5.40 -20.06 17.48
CA GLY A 308 -4.03 -19.64 17.17
C GLY A 308 -3.65 -18.25 17.70
N THR A 309 -4.42 -17.74 18.67
CA THR A 309 -4.27 -16.37 19.22
C THR A 309 -3.66 -16.33 20.61
N LEU A 310 -3.56 -17.48 21.28
CA LEU A 310 -2.94 -17.63 22.60
C LEU A 310 -1.91 -18.76 22.55
N LYS A 311 -0.70 -18.48 23.04
CA LYS A 311 0.33 -19.50 23.33
C LYS A 311 0.62 -19.46 24.83
N LEU A 312 0.61 -20.62 25.48
CA LEU A 312 1.03 -20.75 26.87
C LEU A 312 2.49 -21.18 26.90
N GLN A 313 3.33 -20.38 27.56
CA GLN A 313 4.75 -20.66 27.74
C GLN A 313 5.09 -20.62 29.24
N GLY A 314 5.94 -21.55 29.68
CA GLY A 314 6.39 -21.58 31.07
C GLY A 314 7.47 -20.53 31.31
N GLY A 315 7.37 -19.76 32.40
CA GLY A 315 8.33 -18.69 32.72
C GLY A 315 9.63 -19.14 33.38
N LEU A 316 9.93 -20.45 33.41
CA LEU A 316 11.11 -21.00 34.10
C LEU A 316 12.36 -21.04 33.22
N ILE A 317 12.17 -21.19 31.90
CA ILE A 317 13.24 -21.22 30.91
C ILE A 317 12.79 -20.33 29.76
N ASP A 318 13.60 -19.34 29.41
CA ASP A 318 13.34 -18.50 28.25
C ASP A 318 13.63 -19.29 26.97
N ASN A 319 12.59 -19.96 26.47
CA ASN A 319 12.58 -20.64 25.18
C ASN A 319 11.80 -19.81 24.13
N SER A 320 11.66 -18.50 24.34
CA SER A 320 10.83 -17.67 23.47
C SER A 320 11.62 -17.17 22.26
N ASP A 321 11.30 -17.69 21.07
CA ASP A 321 11.56 -16.94 19.85
C ASP A 321 10.71 -15.67 19.85
N ALA A 322 11.23 -14.57 19.29
CA ALA A 322 10.46 -13.35 19.11
C ALA A 322 9.14 -13.69 18.40
N THR A 323 8.01 -13.38 19.03
CA THR A 323 6.71 -13.74 18.46
C THR A 323 6.46 -12.89 17.24
N GLU A 324 6.48 -13.51 16.07
CA GLU A 324 6.11 -12.83 14.82
C GLU A 324 4.67 -12.32 14.90
N PRO A 325 4.41 -11.07 14.49
CA PRO A 325 3.06 -10.53 14.43
C PRO A 325 2.16 -11.36 13.51
N PHE A 326 0.86 -11.42 13.83
CA PHE A 326 -0.12 -12.13 13.01
C PHE A 326 -0.13 -11.61 11.56
N PRO A 327 0.23 -12.44 10.56
CA PRO A 327 0.41 -11.98 9.18
C PRO A 327 -0.89 -11.86 8.39
N GLY A 328 -2.00 -12.39 8.94
CA GLY A 328 -3.28 -12.46 8.24
C GLY A 328 -4.13 -11.18 8.35
N ASP A 329 -5.34 -11.29 7.81
CA ASP A 329 -6.36 -10.24 7.83
C ASP A 329 -6.99 -10.08 9.23
N VAL A 330 -7.01 -8.86 9.76
CA VAL A 330 -7.64 -8.55 11.06
C VAL A 330 -9.14 -8.85 11.05
N THR A 331 -9.85 -8.64 9.95
CA THR A 331 -11.29 -8.96 9.93
C THR A 331 -11.51 -10.45 10.08
N PHE A 332 -10.69 -11.27 9.41
CA PHE A 332 -10.73 -12.73 9.56
C PHE A 332 -10.36 -13.17 10.99
N LEU A 333 -9.40 -12.50 11.62
CA LEU A 333 -9.05 -12.70 13.03
C LEU A 333 -10.25 -12.43 13.94
N LEU A 334 -10.94 -11.29 13.76
CA LEU A 334 -12.14 -10.96 14.52
C LEU A 334 -13.26 -11.97 14.28
N ASP A 335 -13.45 -12.41 13.04
CA ASP A 335 -14.47 -13.41 12.69
C ASP A 335 -14.17 -14.78 13.32
N THR A 336 -12.90 -15.15 13.40
CA THR A 336 -12.47 -16.35 14.13
C THR A 336 -12.81 -16.23 15.62
N LEU A 337 -12.53 -15.07 16.24
CA LEU A 337 -12.87 -14.84 17.65
C LEU A 337 -14.39 -14.80 17.89
N ARG A 338 -15.20 -14.37 16.91
CA ARG A 338 -16.67 -14.41 16.98
C ARG A 338 -17.25 -15.83 17.00
N GLN A 339 -16.49 -16.85 16.62
CA GLN A 339 -16.92 -18.26 16.67
C GLN A 339 -16.86 -18.85 18.09
N VAL A 340 -16.50 -18.06 19.11
CA VAL A 340 -16.52 -18.50 20.50
C VAL A 340 -17.89 -19.08 20.89
N PRO A 341 -17.99 -20.35 21.30
CA PRO A 341 -19.28 -20.95 21.61
C PRO A 341 -19.79 -20.47 22.98
N GLU A 342 -21.07 -20.69 23.22
CA GLU A 342 -21.70 -20.40 24.50
C GLU A 342 -21.48 -21.57 25.48
N TYR A 343 -20.32 -21.55 26.14
CA TYR A 343 -19.96 -22.57 27.12
C TYR A 343 -20.82 -22.46 28.37
N GLN A 344 -21.42 -23.59 28.79
CA GLN A 344 -22.22 -23.68 30.02
C GLN A 344 -21.78 -24.92 30.81
N ILE A 345 -21.56 -24.75 32.11
CA ILE A 345 -21.20 -25.86 33.00
C ILE A 345 -22.43 -26.74 33.31
N ASP A 346 -23.59 -26.11 33.47
CA ASP A 346 -24.89 -26.75 33.69
C ASP A 346 -26.04 -25.80 33.26
N ARG A 347 -27.28 -26.24 33.47
CA ARG A 347 -28.50 -25.50 33.11
C ARG A 347 -28.74 -24.22 33.91
N HIS A 348 -28.12 -24.06 35.07
CA HIS A 348 -28.26 -22.87 35.92
C HIS A 348 -27.30 -21.75 35.50
N HIS A 349 -26.29 -22.04 34.68
CA HIS A 349 -25.23 -21.10 34.29
C HIS A 349 -25.36 -20.57 32.85
N SER A 350 -26.59 -20.24 32.42
CA SER A 350 -26.91 -19.97 31.01
C SER A 350 -26.30 -18.70 30.41
N HIS A 351 -25.67 -17.82 31.20
CA HIS A 351 -25.09 -16.55 30.72
C HIS A 351 -23.71 -16.21 31.30
N CYS A 352 -23.05 -17.20 31.93
CA CYS A 352 -21.71 -17.00 32.49
C CYS A 352 -20.60 -17.05 31.42
N GLY A 353 -20.94 -17.49 30.20
CA GLY A 353 -20.03 -17.61 29.08
C GLY A 353 -19.51 -16.27 28.56
N ILE A 354 -18.26 -16.27 28.07
CA ILE A 354 -17.63 -15.04 27.56
C ILE A 354 -18.24 -14.51 26.26
N ARG A 355 -18.97 -15.34 25.51
CA ARG A 355 -19.52 -14.98 24.19
C ARG A 355 -20.32 -13.67 24.24
N THR A 356 -21.29 -13.58 25.16
CA THR A 356 -22.18 -12.42 25.29
C THR A 356 -21.43 -11.13 25.63
N ARG A 357 -20.30 -11.24 26.34
CA ARG A 357 -19.45 -10.11 26.74
C ARG A 357 -18.42 -9.74 25.68
N LEU A 358 -17.89 -10.72 24.95
CA LEU A 358 -16.84 -10.54 23.96
C LEU A 358 -17.38 -9.94 22.65
N LEU A 359 -18.54 -10.41 22.16
CA LEU A 359 -19.08 -9.98 20.86
C LEU A 359 -19.25 -8.46 20.74
N PRO A 360 -19.86 -7.74 21.71
CA PRO A 360 -20.01 -6.27 21.62
C PRO A 360 -18.67 -5.54 21.50
N LEU A 361 -17.62 -6.07 22.14
CA LEU A 361 -16.28 -5.46 22.08
C LEU A 361 -15.57 -5.76 20.76
N LEU A 362 -15.74 -6.96 20.20
CA LEU A 362 -15.27 -7.28 18.84
C LEU A 362 -15.98 -6.43 17.78
N ASP A 363 -17.28 -6.16 17.96
CA ASP A 363 -18.05 -5.30 17.08
C ASP A 363 -17.61 -3.84 17.16
N LEU A 364 -17.24 -3.37 18.36
CA LEU A 364 -16.63 -2.06 18.54
C LEU A 364 -15.32 -1.95 17.76
N VAL A 365 -14.39 -2.90 17.93
CA VAL A 365 -13.11 -2.90 17.19
C VAL A 365 -13.36 -2.96 15.68
N ALA A 366 -14.24 -3.83 15.22
CA ALA A 366 -14.58 -3.97 13.80
C ALA A 366 -15.13 -2.68 13.20
N GLN A 367 -15.94 -1.91 13.94
CA GLN A 367 -16.45 -0.61 13.49
C GLN A 367 -15.35 0.45 13.34
N CYS A 368 -14.27 0.34 14.11
CA CYS A 368 -13.15 1.27 14.07
C CYS A 368 -12.15 0.97 12.94
N LEU A 369 -11.99 -0.30 12.53
CA LEU A 369 -10.99 -0.73 11.53
C LEU A 369 -11.01 0.04 10.20
N PRO A 370 -12.16 0.38 9.59
CA PRO A 370 -12.18 1.15 8.34
C PRO A 370 -11.54 2.54 8.44
N TYR A 371 -11.36 3.06 9.66
CA TYR A 371 -10.92 4.42 9.93
C TYR A 371 -9.50 4.50 10.50
N ILE A 372 -8.78 3.36 10.59
CA ILE A 372 -7.39 3.33 11.05
C ILE A 372 -6.41 3.81 9.97
N GLY A 373 -6.88 4.08 8.75
CA GLY A 373 -6.06 4.59 7.66
C GLY A 373 -5.50 6.00 7.92
N VAL A 374 -4.52 6.39 7.13
CA VAL A 374 -3.93 7.73 7.17
C VAL A 374 -4.84 8.71 6.45
N CYS A 375 -5.29 9.74 7.16
CA CYS A 375 -6.04 10.85 6.60
C CYS A 375 -5.13 11.85 5.91
N ALA A 376 -5.40 12.17 4.64
CA ALA A 376 -4.59 13.11 3.87
C ALA A 376 -4.55 14.52 4.47
N ALA A 377 -5.69 15.05 4.91
CA ALA A 377 -5.75 16.40 5.49
C ALA A 377 -4.94 16.48 6.80
N CYS A 378 -5.17 15.55 7.73
CA CYS A 378 -4.42 15.48 8.98
C CYS A 378 -2.92 15.23 8.77
N TRP A 379 -2.57 14.43 7.76
CA TRP A 379 -1.18 14.13 7.43
C TRP A 379 -0.43 15.34 6.85
N ALA A 380 -1.10 16.15 6.03
CA ALA A 380 -0.53 17.37 5.47
C ALA A 380 -0.43 18.49 6.52
N ASP A 381 -1.51 18.75 7.27
CA ASP A 381 -1.61 19.96 8.11
C ASP A 381 -0.95 19.81 9.48
N ALA A 382 -0.94 18.61 10.06
CA ALA A 382 -0.57 18.42 11.46
C ALA A 382 -0.01 17.01 11.74
N ARG A 383 0.88 16.53 10.87
CA ARG A 383 1.49 15.19 10.96
C ARG A 383 1.93 14.80 12.36
N VAL A 384 2.71 15.65 13.05
CA VAL A 384 3.24 15.35 14.40
C VAL A 384 2.11 15.06 15.41
N GLN A 385 0.94 15.67 15.23
CA GLN A 385 -0.21 15.47 16.10
C GLN A 385 -1.06 14.26 15.71
N PHE A 386 -1.01 13.79 14.47
CA PHE A 386 -1.90 12.73 13.95
C PHE A 386 -1.19 11.43 13.59
N ALA A 387 0.13 11.45 13.37
CA ALA A 387 0.95 10.27 13.23
C ALA A 387 0.96 9.52 14.57
N TRP A 388 0.65 8.23 14.53
CA TRP A 388 0.60 7.39 15.72
C TRP A 388 2.01 7.12 16.24
N ILE A 389 3.00 7.01 15.34
CA ILE A 389 4.39 6.77 15.72
C ILE A 389 5.00 7.92 16.52
N ASP A 390 4.66 9.16 16.18
CA ASP A 390 5.23 10.37 16.80
C ASP A 390 4.40 10.85 18.02
N ALA A 391 3.16 10.36 18.14
CA ALA A 391 2.23 10.80 19.18
C ALA A 391 2.53 10.22 20.56
N LYS A 392 2.27 11.01 21.61
CA LYS A 392 2.33 10.54 22.99
C LYS A 392 1.23 9.49 23.23
N LYS A 393 1.64 8.27 23.58
CA LYS A 393 0.75 7.15 23.90
C LYS A 393 -0.01 7.43 25.20
N PRO A 394 -1.34 7.28 25.24
CA PRO A 394 -2.09 7.27 26.49
C PRO A 394 -1.66 6.09 27.35
N LEU A 395 -1.58 6.28 28.67
CA LEU A 395 -1.30 5.18 29.59
C LEU A 395 -2.51 4.25 29.68
N LEU A 396 -3.71 4.83 29.82
CA LEU A 396 -4.96 4.12 29.98
C LEU A 396 -6.01 4.69 29.02
N TRP A 397 -6.72 3.81 28.33
CA TRP A 397 -7.95 4.13 27.61
C TRP A 397 -9.14 3.46 28.30
N LYS A 398 -10.26 4.18 28.41
CA LYS A 398 -11.51 3.68 29.01
C LYS A 398 -12.62 3.67 27.96
N ARG A 399 -13.37 2.58 27.91
CA ARG A 399 -14.45 2.41 26.94
C ARG A 399 -15.57 3.43 27.12
N GLN A 400 -15.93 3.77 28.36
CA GLN A 400 -16.95 4.78 28.67
C GLN A 400 -16.68 6.17 28.07
N ASP A 401 -15.40 6.52 27.88
CA ASP A 401 -14.98 7.82 27.37
C ASP A 401 -14.94 7.84 25.82
N PHE A 402 -15.13 6.67 25.19
CA PHE A 402 -15.00 6.51 23.74
C PHE A 402 -16.28 6.88 22.99
N VAL A 403 -16.22 7.95 22.20
CA VAL A 403 -17.35 8.47 21.44
C VAL A 403 -17.03 8.50 19.94
N PHE A 404 -17.23 7.37 19.26
CA PHE A 404 -16.81 7.23 17.86
C PHE A 404 -17.68 8.02 16.85
N ARG A 405 -19.00 8.09 17.08
CA ARG A 405 -19.98 8.49 16.05
C ARG A 405 -20.40 9.97 16.08
N VAL A 406 -20.02 10.72 17.11
CA VAL A 406 -20.56 12.08 17.36
C VAL A 406 -19.56 13.19 16.98
N HIS A 407 -18.31 12.82 16.70
CA HIS A 407 -17.23 13.78 16.60
C HIS A 407 -16.94 14.30 15.18
N GLY A 408 -16.50 15.56 15.14
CA GLY A 408 -15.88 16.18 13.97
C GLY A 408 -14.57 15.47 13.59
N HIS A 409 -14.09 15.76 12.38
CA HIS A 409 -12.98 15.04 11.74
C HIS A 409 -11.75 14.80 12.63
N GLY A 410 -11.22 15.85 13.28
CA GLY A 410 -10.03 15.74 14.14
C GLY A 410 -10.24 14.93 15.42
N ASN A 411 -11.38 15.12 16.09
CA ASN A 411 -11.69 14.42 17.34
C ASN A 411 -11.85 12.90 17.10
N ARG A 412 -12.43 12.49 15.97
CA ARG A 412 -12.52 11.07 15.61
C ARG A 412 -11.15 10.41 15.50
N HIS A 413 -10.18 11.07 14.84
CA HIS A 413 -8.83 10.55 14.70
C HIS A 413 -8.10 10.49 16.05
N ALA A 414 -8.31 11.47 16.91
CA ALA A 414 -7.76 11.48 18.26
C ALA A 414 -8.31 10.34 19.12
N ASP A 415 -9.63 10.11 19.10
CA ASP A 415 -10.29 9.03 19.85
C ASP A 415 -9.85 7.65 19.36
N LEU A 416 -9.81 7.45 18.03
CA LEU A 416 -9.30 6.21 17.43
C LEU A 416 -7.86 5.95 17.85
N ARG A 417 -6.99 6.95 17.72
CA ARG A 417 -5.60 6.84 18.14
C ARG A 417 -5.52 6.50 19.63
N ALA A 418 -6.29 7.16 20.48
CA ALA A 418 -6.27 6.92 21.91
C ALA A 418 -6.63 5.46 22.23
N MET A 419 -7.69 4.94 21.59
CA MET A 419 -8.08 3.53 21.71
C MET A 419 -6.97 2.59 21.24
N PHE A 420 -6.41 2.79 20.05
CA PHE A 420 -5.48 1.84 19.46
C PHE A 420 -4.04 1.93 20.00
N THR A 421 -3.60 3.07 20.49
CA THR A 421 -2.20 3.29 20.94
C THR A 421 -2.01 3.22 22.45
N ALA A 422 -3.10 3.12 23.24
CA ALA A 422 -3.01 3.06 24.69
C ALA A 422 -2.19 1.86 25.19
N GLY A 423 -1.40 2.10 26.25
CA GLY A 423 -0.64 1.06 26.94
C GLY A 423 -1.55 0.02 27.59
N GLU A 424 -2.63 0.49 28.25
CA GLU A 424 -3.66 -0.33 28.85
C GLU A 424 -5.06 0.09 28.35
N ARG A 425 -5.97 -0.88 28.24
CA ARG A 425 -7.36 -0.66 27.82
C ARG A 425 -8.30 -1.25 28.86
N ASP A 426 -9.08 -0.39 29.50
CA ASP A 426 -10.17 -0.77 30.38
C ASP A 426 -11.44 -1.01 29.54
N TRP A 427 -11.68 -2.29 29.26
CA TRP A 427 -12.83 -2.78 28.52
C TRP A 427 -14.08 -2.97 29.39
N GLY A 428 -13.95 -2.89 30.72
CA GLY A 428 -15.02 -3.14 31.68
C GLY A 428 -15.87 -1.90 31.97
N SER A 429 -15.24 -0.72 31.91
CA SER A 429 -15.88 0.58 32.10
C SER A 429 -17.01 0.91 31.12
#